data_AF-A0A2H0E2D3-F1
#
_entry.id   AF-A0A2H0E2D3-F1
#
_cell.length_a   1.000
_cell.length_b   1.000
_cell.length_c   1.000
_cell.angle_alpha   90.00
_cell.angle_beta   90.00
_cell.angle_gamma   90.00
#
_symmetry.space_group_name_H-M   'P 1'
#
loop_
_entity.id
_entity.type
_entity.pdbx_description
1 polymer ?
#
loop_
_entity_poly.entity_id
_entity_poly.type
_entity_poly.pdbx_seq_one_letter_code
_entity_poly.pdbx_strand_id
1 'polypeptide(L)'
;MLMAEKQKGIVVPSFEEAQGILEQDLGNERMRWNEVMQYRELFDRLGLKSDGVHDIYHAGRVLVIGGNLGRWEAKTGARIRTREIETVSVHHDRLRQHDGYDWFHGLRAALALRREFAGESLDLDFVLMQKLCSWHVLPDLFTPRQIREIPEMKIFEDADALDRHNNRGRVNLNFLRLKKSITLLPLAEKLHIQTEVKRSQIVHPLELVAREAFAIGLIIQ
;
A
#
# COMPACT_ATOMS: atom_id res chain seq x y z
N MET A 1 -29.04 -7.43 9.08
CA MET A 1 -29.40 -6.31 8.19
C MET A 1 -28.25 -5.31 8.21
N LEU A 2 -27.39 -5.29 7.19
CA LEU A 2 -26.47 -4.20 6.87
C LEU A 2 -26.21 -4.24 5.37
N MET A 3 -26.30 -3.08 4.75
CA MET A 3 -26.63 -2.87 3.35
C MET A 3 -25.50 -3.29 2.40
N ALA A 4 -25.78 -4.26 1.54
CA ALA A 4 -25.11 -4.36 0.25
C ALA A 4 -25.75 -3.31 -0.67
N GLU A 5 -25.32 -2.05 -0.53
CA GLU A 5 -25.68 -1.00 -1.47
C GLU A 5 -25.00 -1.24 -2.82
N LYS A 6 -25.84 -1.07 -3.85
CA LYS A 6 -25.57 -1.27 -5.27
C LYS A 6 -24.33 -0.49 -5.74
N GLN A 7 -23.26 -1.17 -6.17
CA GLN A 7 -22.27 -0.56 -7.07
C GLN A 7 -22.80 -0.52 -8.52
N LYS A 8 -23.94 0.15 -8.73
CA LYS A 8 -24.41 0.44 -10.09
C LYS A 8 -23.63 1.64 -10.60
N GLY A 9 -22.63 1.39 -11.46
CA GLY A 9 -21.99 2.44 -12.26
C GLY A 9 -20.50 2.68 -12.01
N ILE A 10 -19.84 1.90 -11.14
CA ILE A 10 -18.37 1.89 -11.09
C ILE A 10 -17.87 1.08 -12.29
N VAL A 11 -17.17 1.75 -13.20
CA VAL A 11 -16.49 1.10 -14.32
C VAL A 11 -15.05 0.86 -13.90
N VAL A 12 -14.68 -0.41 -13.73
CA VAL A 12 -13.28 -0.82 -13.55
C VAL A 12 -12.68 -0.97 -14.95
N PRO A 13 -11.56 -0.30 -15.26
CA PRO A 13 -10.90 -0.44 -16.56
C PRO A 13 -10.37 -1.87 -16.77
N SER A 14 -10.11 -2.24 -18.02
CA SER A 14 -9.31 -3.43 -18.33
C SER A 14 -7.88 -3.26 -17.81
N PHE A 15 -7.10 -4.35 -17.82
CA PHE A 15 -5.67 -4.28 -17.48
C PHE A 15 -4.90 -3.32 -18.41
N GLU A 16 -5.14 -3.41 -19.71
CA GLU A 16 -4.50 -2.58 -20.74
C GLU A 16 -4.93 -1.11 -20.62
N GLU A 17 -6.21 -0.85 -20.34
CA GLU A 17 -6.72 0.49 -20.08
C GLU A 17 -6.10 1.09 -18.81
N ALA A 18 -6.01 0.31 -17.73
CA ALA A 18 -5.37 0.74 -16.49
C ALA A 18 -3.88 1.09 -16.70
N GLN A 19 -3.15 0.23 -17.44
CA GLN A 19 -1.75 0.47 -17.77
C GLN A 19 -1.59 1.73 -18.64
N GLY A 20 -2.44 1.91 -19.65
CA GLY A 20 -2.43 3.08 -20.52
C GLY A 20 -2.72 4.38 -19.76
N ILE A 21 -3.70 4.37 -18.86
CA ILE A 21 -4.01 5.54 -18.01
C ILE A 21 -2.82 5.86 -17.10
N LEU A 22 -2.23 4.85 -16.45
CA LEU A 22 -1.08 5.06 -15.57
C LEU A 22 0.13 5.63 -16.33
N GLU A 23 0.41 5.12 -17.53
CA GLU A 23 1.49 5.62 -18.38
C GLU A 23 1.22 7.05 -18.86
N GLN A 24 0.00 7.35 -19.29
CA GLN A 24 -0.41 8.69 -19.71
C GLN A 24 -0.29 9.70 -18.55
N ASP A 25 -0.80 9.33 -17.38
CA ASP A 25 -0.92 10.26 -16.26
C ASP A 25 0.38 10.40 -15.47
N LEU A 26 1.14 9.33 -15.24
CA LEU A 26 2.40 9.39 -14.49
C LEU A 26 3.65 9.33 -15.38
N GLY A 27 3.66 8.54 -16.45
CA GLY A 27 4.83 8.41 -17.34
C GLY A 27 6.12 8.10 -16.58
N ASN A 28 7.07 9.05 -16.60
CA ASN A 28 8.38 8.98 -15.93
C ASN A 28 8.36 9.36 -14.43
N GLU A 29 7.20 9.77 -13.93
CA GLU A 29 6.95 10.03 -12.51
C GLU A 29 6.34 8.80 -11.81
N ARG A 30 6.26 7.64 -12.46
CA ARG A 30 5.98 6.39 -11.75
C ARG A 30 7.11 6.08 -10.78
N MET A 31 6.79 5.30 -9.74
CA MET A 31 7.81 4.76 -8.85
C MET A 31 8.84 3.96 -9.65
N ARG A 32 10.11 4.09 -9.31
CA ARG A 32 11.23 3.45 -9.99
C ARG A 32 11.74 2.23 -9.25
N TRP A 33 12.40 1.34 -9.96
CA TRP A 33 13.05 0.15 -9.40
C TRP A 33 13.95 0.49 -8.21
N ASN A 34 14.87 1.44 -8.40
CA ASN A 34 15.80 1.85 -7.35
C ASN A 34 15.09 2.47 -6.14
N GLU A 35 13.95 3.14 -6.35
CA GLU A 35 13.13 3.66 -5.27
C GLU A 35 12.42 2.55 -4.49
N VAL A 36 12.05 1.43 -5.12
CA VAL A 36 11.55 0.26 -4.37
C VAL A 36 12.70 -0.37 -3.59
N MET A 37 13.84 -0.61 -4.26
CA MET A 37 14.95 -1.35 -3.68
C MET A 37 15.69 -0.63 -2.56
N GLN A 38 15.58 0.69 -2.44
CA GLN A 38 16.13 1.43 -1.29
C GLN A 38 15.49 0.99 0.05
N TYR A 39 14.30 0.36 0.02
CA TYR A 39 13.64 -0.15 1.21
C TYR A 39 14.12 -1.55 1.62
N ARG A 40 14.99 -2.21 0.83
CA ARG A 40 15.44 -3.59 1.10
C ARG A 40 16.03 -3.75 2.51
N GLU A 41 16.90 -2.84 2.92
CA GLU A 41 17.51 -2.88 4.26
C GLU A 41 16.45 -2.75 5.37
N LEU A 42 15.45 -1.89 5.17
CA LEU A 42 14.34 -1.78 6.11
C LEU A 42 13.56 -3.09 6.19
N PHE A 43 13.22 -3.70 5.05
CA PHE A 43 12.55 -5.00 4.99
C PHE A 43 13.33 -6.09 5.75
N ASP A 44 14.64 -6.19 5.52
CA ASP A 44 15.52 -7.15 6.20
C ASP A 44 15.54 -6.90 7.72
N ARG A 45 15.63 -5.63 8.14
CA ARG A 45 15.67 -5.23 9.55
C ARG A 45 14.36 -5.51 10.29
N LEU A 46 13.21 -5.28 9.64
CA LEU A 46 11.91 -5.42 10.31
C LEU A 46 11.54 -6.89 10.59
N GLY A 47 12.16 -7.85 9.89
CA GLY A 47 11.91 -9.28 10.09
C GLY A 47 10.45 -9.66 9.87
N LEU A 48 9.82 -9.07 8.85
CA LEU A 48 8.41 -9.33 8.54
C LEU A 48 8.20 -10.83 8.25
N LYS A 49 7.06 -11.34 8.70
CA LYS A 49 6.66 -12.71 8.42
C LYS A 49 6.50 -12.93 6.92
N SER A 50 6.75 -14.15 6.46
CA SER A 50 6.55 -14.57 5.06
C SER A 50 5.34 -15.48 4.87
N ASP A 51 4.53 -15.62 5.91
CA ASP A 51 3.31 -16.43 5.96
C ASP A 51 2.09 -15.59 6.33
N GLY A 52 0.92 -16.04 5.88
CA GLY A 52 -0.33 -15.33 6.10
C GLY A 52 -0.66 -14.28 5.05
N VAL A 53 -1.71 -13.51 5.34
CA VAL A 53 -2.24 -12.47 4.43
C VAL A 53 -1.44 -11.16 4.57
N HIS A 54 -0.92 -10.88 5.76
CA HIS A 54 -0.27 -9.62 6.13
C HIS A 54 1.24 -9.79 6.26
N ASP A 55 1.84 -10.25 5.18
CA ASP A 55 3.23 -10.70 5.18
C ASP A 55 4.15 -9.71 4.44
N ILE A 56 5.40 -10.12 4.25
CA ILE A 56 6.42 -9.33 3.58
C ILE A 56 6.06 -8.99 2.12
N TYR A 57 5.32 -9.85 1.42
CA TYR A 57 4.90 -9.59 0.04
C TYR A 57 3.76 -8.57 0.02
N HIS A 58 2.81 -8.69 0.95
CA HIS A 58 1.77 -7.67 1.17
C HIS A 58 2.38 -6.28 1.37
N ALA A 59 3.29 -6.12 2.33
CA ALA A 59 3.95 -4.83 2.58
C ALA A 59 4.67 -4.28 1.34
N GLY A 60 5.32 -5.16 0.55
CA GLY A 60 5.96 -4.77 -0.71
C GLY A 60 4.97 -4.27 -1.77
N ARG A 61 3.81 -4.91 -1.90
CA ARG A 61 2.77 -4.50 -2.85
C ARG A 61 2.12 -3.18 -2.43
N VAL A 62 1.84 -3.02 -1.14
CA VAL A 62 1.32 -1.76 -0.57
C VAL A 62 2.32 -0.61 -0.75
N LEU A 63 3.63 -0.87 -0.65
CA LEU A 63 4.68 0.11 -0.97
C LEU A 63 4.58 0.59 -2.42
N VAL A 64 4.52 -0.33 -3.38
CA VAL A 64 4.46 0.02 -4.81
C VAL A 64 3.17 0.75 -5.17
N ILE A 65 2.03 0.26 -4.67
CA ILE A 65 0.71 0.85 -4.95
C ILE A 65 0.62 2.25 -4.31
N GLY A 66 0.97 2.36 -3.03
CA GLY A 66 0.94 3.62 -2.28
C GLY A 66 1.90 4.66 -2.83
N GLY A 67 3.10 4.25 -3.25
CA GLY A 67 4.08 5.12 -3.89
C GLY A 67 3.57 5.73 -5.20
N ASN A 68 2.91 4.94 -6.04
CA ASN A 68 2.32 5.45 -7.29
C ASN A 68 1.10 6.33 -7.03
N LEU A 69 0.17 5.95 -6.13
CA LEU A 69 -0.97 6.79 -5.76
C LEU A 69 -0.52 8.14 -5.19
N GLY A 70 0.51 8.14 -4.34
CA GLY A 70 1.07 9.36 -3.76
C GLY A 70 1.63 10.32 -4.82
N ARG A 71 2.40 9.78 -5.78
CA ARG A 71 2.90 10.56 -6.92
C ARG A 71 1.76 11.08 -7.80
N TRP A 72 0.71 10.28 -8.02
CA TRP A 72 -0.43 10.66 -8.85
C TRP A 72 -1.30 11.75 -8.22
N GLU A 73 -1.47 11.73 -6.89
CA GLU A 73 -2.13 12.81 -6.16
C GLU A 73 -1.26 14.08 -6.13
N ALA A 74 0.06 13.92 -5.93
CA ALA A 74 1.02 15.03 -5.96
C ALA A 74 1.01 15.77 -7.31
N LYS A 75 1.03 15.03 -8.41
CA LYS A 75 0.96 15.59 -9.77
C LYS A 75 -0.31 16.38 -10.03
N THR A 76 -1.43 16.02 -9.38
CA THR A 76 -2.69 16.78 -9.44
C THR A 76 -2.74 17.99 -8.50
N GLY A 77 -1.60 18.36 -7.89
CA GLY A 77 -1.45 19.58 -7.10
C GLY A 77 -1.63 19.39 -5.59
N ALA A 78 -1.85 18.17 -5.12
CA ALA A 78 -1.90 17.90 -3.68
C ALA A 78 -0.48 17.95 -3.10
N ARG A 79 -0.33 18.50 -1.89
CA ARG A 79 0.93 18.41 -1.14
C ARG A 79 0.95 17.07 -0.43
N ILE A 80 1.56 16.07 -1.06
CA ILE A 80 1.62 14.70 -0.56
C ILE A 80 3.01 14.37 -0.05
N ARG A 81 3.06 13.82 1.16
CA ARG A 81 4.25 13.25 1.78
C ARG A 81 4.44 11.79 1.38
N THR A 82 4.89 11.58 0.14
CA THR A 82 5.01 10.24 -0.47
C THR A 82 5.99 9.34 0.27
N ARG A 83 7.10 9.88 0.80
CA ARG A 83 8.10 9.09 1.52
C ARG A 83 7.55 8.49 2.82
N GLU A 84 6.69 9.22 3.51
CA GLU A 84 5.99 8.78 4.70
C GLU A 84 4.98 7.67 4.39
N ILE A 85 4.25 7.78 3.27
CA ILE A 85 3.38 6.69 2.79
C ILE A 85 4.22 5.45 2.50
N GLU A 86 5.27 5.58 1.69
CA GLU A 86 6.17 4.47 1.33
C GLU A 86 6.74 3.78 2.58
N THR A 87 7.23 4.56 3.54
CA THR A 87 7.84 4.02 4.77
C THR A 87 6.78 3.34 5.66
N VAL A 88 5.59 3.92 5.77
CA VAL A 88 4.48 3.31 6.52
C VAL A 88 3.99 2.03 5.84
N SER A 89 3.94 1.96 4.51
CA SER A 89 3.57 0.74 3.78
C SER A 89 4.46 -0.44 4.16
N VAL A 90 5.75 -0.21 4.39
CA VAL A 90 6.68 -1.26 4.83
C VAL A 90 6.47 -1.65 6.31
N HIS A 91 6.02 -0.72 7.15
CA HIS A 91 6.02 -0.91 8.60
C HIS A 91 4.64 -1.23 9.21
N HIS A 92 3.53 -0.87 8.56
CA HIS A 92 2.21 -0.77 9.20
C HIS A 92 1.71 -2.05 9.88
N ASP A 93 1.98 -3.20 9.27
CA ASP A 93 1.56 -4.51 9.76
C ASP A 93 2.58 -5.18 10.67
N ARG A 94 3.72 -4.53 10.91
CA ARG A 94 4.73 -5.01 11.82
C ARG A 94 4.15 -5.10 13.22
N LEU A 95 4.42 -6.21 13.90
CA LEU A 95 3.87 -6.53 15.24
C LEU A 95 2.38 -6.89 15.25
N ARG A 96 1.81 -7.28 14.10
CA ARG A 96 0.59 -8.08 14.08
C ARG A 96 0.84 -9.42 14.76
N GLN A 97 -0.03 -9.79 15.70
CA GLN A 97 0.05 -11.04 16.45
C GLN A 97 -0.60 -12.19 15.69
N HIS A 98 -1.67 -11.91 14.93
CA HIS A 98 -2.39 -12.89 14.11
C HIS A 98 -3.16 -12.20 12.96
N ASP A 99 -3.51 -12.94 11.92
CA ASP A 99 -4.30 -12.44 10.77
C ASP A 99 -5.78 -12.16 11.06
N GLY A 100 -6.26 -12.52 12.25
CA GLY A 100 -7.61 -12.18 12.71
C GLY A 100 -7.77 -10.71 13.15
N TYR A 101 -8.71 -10.46 14.07
CA TYR A 101 -9.06 -9.13 14.58
C TYR A 101 -8.02 -8.58 15.57
N ASP A 102 -6.86 -8.17 15.08
CA ASP A 102 -5.81 -7.55 15.88
C ASP A 102 -5.88 -6.02 15.77
N TRP A 103 -6.91 -5.40 16.35
CA TRP A 103 -7.17 -3.96 16.21
C TRP A 103 -6.05 -3.05 16.74
N PHE A 104 -5.15 -3.59 17.58
CA PHE A 104 -4.09 -2.83 18.22
C PHE A 104 -2.75 -2.90 17.47
N HIS A 105 -2.62 -3.67 16.39
CA HIS A 105 -1.33 -3.78 15.68
C HIS A 105 -0.85 -2.44 15.14
N GLY A 106 -1.76 -1.60 14.63
CA GLY A 106 -1.42 -0.27 14.15
C GLY A 106 -0.77 0.62 15.22
N LEU A 107 -1.28 0.57 16.45
CA LEU A 107 -0.68 1.30 17.58
C LEU A 107 0.71 0.73 17.94
N ARG A 108 0.86 -0.60 17.94
CA ARG A 108 2.17 -1.23 18.20
C ARG A 108 3.18 -0.88 17.12
N ALA A 109 2.79 -0.92 15.85
CA ALA A 109 3.59 -0.48 14.72
C ALA A 109 4.00 1.00 14.88
N ALA A 110 3.06 1.88 15.22
CA ALA A 110 3.35 3.30 15.44
C ALA A 110 4.35 3.56 16.58
N LEU A 111 4.28 2.77 17.67
CA LEU A 111 5.22 2.86 18.78
C LEU A 111 6.62 2.34 18.40
N ALA A 112 6.68 1.31 17.54
CA ALA A 112 7.93 0.74 17.08
C ALA A 112 8.67 1.64 16.08
N LEU A 113 7.95 2.41 15.24
CA LEU A 113 8.55 3.38 14.31
C LEU A 113 9.61 4.27 14.99
N ARG A 114 9.29 4.84 16.15
CA ARG A 114 10.20 5.74 16.86
C ARG A 114 11.49 5.04 17.30
N ARG A 115 11.44 3.74 17.58
CA ARG A 115 12.61 2.95 18.00
C ARG A 115 13.48 2.57 16.81
N GLU A 116 12.86 2.19 15.69
CA GLU A 116 13.60 1.79 14.47
C GLU A 116 14.38 2.94 13.86
N PHE A 117 13.77 4.12 13.86
CA PHE A 117 14.38 5.32 13.29
C PHE A 117 15.08 6.17 14.34
N ALA A 118 15.27 5.64 15.56
CA ALA A 118 15.99 6.35 16.61
C ALA A 118 17.45 6.57 16.20
N GLY A 119 17.85 7.83 16.06
CA GLY A 119 19.22 8.19 15.66
C GLY A 119 19.43 8.29 14.15
N GLU A 120 18.41 8.03 13.33
CA GLU A 120 18.45 8.33 11.91
C GLU A 120 18.02 9.79 11.68
N SER A 121 18.85 10.56 10.97
CA SER A 121 18.48 11.91 10.51
C SER A 121 17.59 11.78 9.28
N LEU A 122 16.32 11.42 9.51
CA LEU A 122 15.32 11.35 8.45
C LEU A 122 14.53 12.66 8.38
N ASP A 123 14.46 13.21 7.17
CA ASP A 123 13.51 14.29 6.83
C ASP A 123 12.12 13.68 6.61
N LEU A 124 11.58 13.03 7.65
CA LEU A 124 10.26 12.39 7.65
C LEU A 124 9.40 12.95 8.79
N ASP A 125 8.11 13.17 8.50
CA ASP A 125 7.12 13.53 9.50
C ASP A 125 6.68 12.30 10.32
N PHE A 126 7.43 12.01 11.40
CA PHE A 126 7.12 10.90 12.31
C PHE A 126 5.72 10.98 12.92
N VAL A 127 5.19 12.19 13.15
CA VAL A 127 3.85 12.37 13.72
C VAL A 127 2.79 11.93 12.70
N LEU A 128 2.98 12.28 11.43
CA LEU A 128 2.15 11.77 10.34
C LEU A 128 2.24 10.24 10.27
N MET A 129 3.45 9.68 10.21
CA MET A 129 3.63 8.22 10.10
C MET A 129 2.98 7.46 11.27
N GLN A 130 3.12 7.97 12.49
CA GLN A 130 2.44 7.40 13.67
C GLN A 130 0.92 7.44 13.55
N LYS A 131 0.35 8.51 12.98
CA LYS A 131 -1.09 8.59 12.71
C LYS A 131 -1.51 7.56 11.65
N LEU A 132 -0.78 7.46 10.54
CA LEU A 132 -1.05 6.50 9.48
C LEU A 132 -1.05 5.06 10.04
N CYS A 133 0.00 4.66 10.75
CA CYS A 133 0.05 3.35 11.40
C CYS A 133 -1.05 3.16 12.44
N SER A 134 -1.29 4.13 13.33
CA SER A 134 -2.22 3.91 14.46
C SER A 134 -3.67 3.73 14.02
N TRP A 135 -4.08 4.39 12.93
CA TRP A 135 -5.49 4.54 12.61
C TRP A 135 -5.96 3.72 11.39
N HIS A 136 -5.07 3.22 10.54
CA HIS A 136 -5.45 2.45 9.34
C HIS A 136 -6.20 1.14 9.64
N VAL A 137 -6.06 0.60 10.85
CA VAL A 137 -6.71 -0.65 11.25
C VAL A 137 -8.18 -0.44 11.56
N LEU A 138 -8.56 0.77 12.01
CA LEU A 138 -9.89 1.01 12.51
C LEU A 138 -10.88 1.25 11.37
N PRO A 139 -12.14 0.79 11.50
CA PRO A 139 -13.17 1.16 10.55
C PRO A 139 -13.39 2.68 10.56
N ASP A 140 -13.76 3.25 9.42
CA ASP A 140 -14.05 4.67 9.22
C ASP A 140 -14.92 5.31 10.32
N LEU A 141 -15.91 4.56 10.85
CA LEU A 141 -16.81 5.03 11.91
C LEU A 141 -16.07 5.37 13.22
N PHE A 142 -14.92 4.75 13.46
CA PHE A 142 -14.12 4.90 14.68
C PHE A 142 -12.87 5.77 14.47
N THR A 143 -12.51 6.10 13.23
CA THR A 143 -11.37 6.97 12.92
C THR A 143 -11.80 8.44 12.99
N PRO A 144 -11.14 9.31 13.79
CA PRO A 144 -11.48 10.71 13.87
C PRO A 144 -11.46 11.37 12.49
N ARG A 145 -12.46 12.21 12.21
CA ARG A 145 -12.60 12.87 10.90
C ARG A 145 -11.32 13.62 10.49
N GLN A 146 -10.68 14.36 11.39
CA GLN A 146 -9.43 15.07 11.04
C GLN A 146 -8.27 14.14 10.66
N ILE A 147 -8.31 12.86 11.04
CA ILE A 147 -7.31 11.86 10.66
C ILE A 147 -7.69 11.22 9.32
N ARG A 148 -8.95 10.81 9.16
CA ARG A 148 -9.45 10.19 7.93
C ARG A 148 -9.39 11.14 6.72
N GLU A 149 -9.50 12.44 6.96
CA GLU A 149 -9.41 13.45 5.90
C GLU A 149 -7.95 13.83 5.53
N ILE A 150 -6.93 13.26 6.19
CA ILE A 150 -5.53 13.43 5.79
C ILE A 150 -5.33 12.76 4.42
N PRO A 151 -4.82 13.47 3.39
CA PRO A 151 -4.61 12.89 2.06
C PRO A 151 -3.78 11.61 2.07
N GLU A 152 -2.68 11.59 2.83
CA GLU A 152 -1.81 10.43 2.98
C GLU A 152 -2.52 9.23 3.62
N MET A 153 -3.48 9.47 4.53
CA MET A 153 -4.28 8.40 5.10
C MET A 153 -5.14 7.73 4.03
N LYS A 154 -5.82 8.53 3.19
CA LYS A 154 -6.65 7.98 2.11
C LYS A 154 -5.84 7.19 1.10
N ILE A 155 -4.66 7.70 0.72
CA ILE A 155 -3.75 7.01 -0.19
C ILE A 155 -3.27 5.69 0.42
N PHE A 156 -2.85 5.72 1.68
CA PHE A 156 -2.32 4.55 2.37
C PHE A 156 -3.40 3.48 2.58
N GLU A 157 -4.57 3.85 3.08
CA GLU A 157 -5.68 2.90 3.28
C GLU A 157 -6.18 2.32 1.94
N ASP A 158 -6.19 3.10 0.86
CA ASP A 158 -6.53 2.58 -0.46
C ASP A 158 -5.47 1.61 -1.01
N ALA A 159 -4.18 1.89 -0.79
CA ALA A 159 -3.10 0.99 -1.18
C ALA A 159 -3.17 -0.35 -0.44
N ASP A 160 -3.41 -0.31 0.87
CA ASP A 160 -3.64 -1.50 1.70
C ASP A 160 -4.92 -2.25 1.25
N ALA A 161 -6.02 -1.53 1.00
CA ALA A 161 -7.26 -2.13 0.51
C ALA A 161 -7.14 -2.78 -0.86
N LEU A 162 -6.35 -2.21 -1.78
CA LEU A 162 -6.11 -2.76 -3.11
C LEU A 162 -5.37 -4.11 -3.08
N ASP A 163 -4.59 -4.38 -2.03
CA ASP A 163 -3.95 -5.68 -1.85
C ASP A 163 -4.82 -6.71 -1.11
N ARG A 164 -5.92 -6.25 -0.49
CA ARG A 164 -6.83 -7.10 0.30
C ARG A 164 -7.89 -7.74 -0.59
N HIS A 165 -7.55 -8.92 -1.09
CA HIS A 165 -8.51 -9.78 -1.77
C HIS A 165 -9.36 -10.56 -0.76
N ASN A 166 -10.68 -10.57 -0.96
CA ASN A 166 -11.56 -11.44 -0.18
C ASN A 166 -11.38 -12.93 -0.55
N ASN A 167 -12.09 -13.83 0.13
CA ASN A 167 -12.03 -15.29 -0.11
C ASN A 167 -12.41 -15.72 -1.56
N ARG A 168 -12.91 -14.81 -2.40
CA ARG A 168 -13.20 -15.03 -3.82
C ARG A 168 -12.18 -14.37 -4.74
N GLY A 169 -11.06 -13.90 -4.20
CA GLY A 169 -10.01 -13.22 -4.92
C GLY A 169 -10.36 -11.81 -5.38
N ARG A 170 -11.37 -11.14 -4.79
CA ARG A 170 -11.82 -9.81 -5.23
C ARG A 170 -11.59 -8.74 -4.17
N VAL A 171 -11.16 -7.56 -4.60
CA VAL A 171 -11.08 -6.36 -3.75
C VAL A 171 -12.49 -5.85 -3.42
N ASN A 172 -12.71 -5.39 -2.19
CA ASN A 172 -13.94 -4.72 -1.81
C ASN A 172 -13.84 -3.22 -2.14
N LEU A 173 -14.47 -2.78 -3.22
CA LEU A 173 -14.32 -1.39 -3.68
C LEU A 173 -14.93 -0.35 -2.71
N ASN A 174 -15.71 -0.77 -1.72
CA ASN A 174 -16.22 0.14 -0.67
C ASN A 174 -15.11 0.65 0.26
N PHE A 175 -13.92 0.02 0.22
CA PHE A 175 -12.74 0.50 0.94
C PHE A 175 -11.88 1.45 0.10
N LEU A 176 -12.23 1.71 -1.16
CA LEU A 176 -11.49 2.65 -2.01
C LEU A 176 -12.09 4.05 -1.89
N ARG A 177 -11.27 5.01 -1.50
CA ARG A 177 -11.62 6.41 -1.23
C ARG A 177 -11.29 7.30 -2.42
N LEU A 178 -10.30 6.93 -3.23
CA LEU A 178 -9.84 7.69 -4.38
C LEU A 178 -10.36 7.08 -5.68
N LYS A 179 -10.76 7.93 -6.62
CA LYS A 179 -11.15 7.49 -7.97
C LYS A 179 -9.99 6.79 -8.70
N LYS A 180 -8.76 7.28 -8.51
CA LYS A 180 -7.55 6.70 -9.13
C LYS A 180 -7.22 5.30 -8.61
N SER A 181 -7.61 4.96 -7.39
CA SER A 181 -7.43 3.61 -6.84
C SER A 181 -8.21 2.57 -7.65
N ILE A 182 -9.39 2.93 -8.16
CA ILE A 182 -10.18 2.05 -9.03
C ILE A 182 -9.41 1.75 -10.33
N THR A 183 -8.66 2.72 -10.86
CA THR A 183 -7.83 2.53 -12.04
C THR A 183 -6.68 1.56 -11.79
N LEU A 184 -6.09 1.55 -10.59
CA LEU A 184 -4.99 0.64 -10.26
C LEU A 184 -5.44 -0.79 -9.95
N LEU A 185 -6.75 -1.03 -9.77
CA LEU A 185 -7.26 -2.34 -9.37
C LEU A 185 -6.76 -3.48 -10.27
N PRO A 186 -6.91 -3.46 -11.61
CA PRO A 186 -6.42 -4.57 -12.45
C PRO A 186 -4.92 -4.83 -12.33
N LEU A 187 -4.12 -3.77 -12.12
CA LEU A 187 -2.67 -3.87 -11.94
C LEU A 187 -2.33 -4.47 -10.57
N ALA A 188 -3.01 -4.03 -9.51
CA ALA A 188 -2.86 -4.57 -8.16
C ALA A 188 -3.23 -6.05 -8.09
N GLU A 189 -4.36 -6.45 -8.71
CA GLU A 189 -4.78 -7.84 -8.77
C GLU A 189 -3.75 -8.70 -9.52
N LYS A 190 -3.21 -8.19 -10.64
CA LYS A 190 -2.17 -8.88 -11.40
C LYS A 190 -0.89 -9.05 -10.60
N LEU A 191 -0.45 -8.00 -9.90
CA LEU A 191 0.73 -8.02 -9.04
C LEU A 191 0.58 -9.03 -7.90
N HIS A 192 -0.57 -9.03 -7.23
CA HIS A 192 -0.90 -10.00 -6.20
C HIS A 192 -0.77 -11.43 -6.73
N ILE A 193 -1.49 -11.77 -7.82
CA ILE A 193 -1.44 -13.11 -8.41
C ILE A 193 -0.02 -13.53 -8.79
N GLN A 194 0.76 -12.66 -9.43
CA GLN A 194 2.11 -12.99 -9.88
C GLN A 194 3.07 -13.22 -8.71
N THR A 195 2.97 -12.42 -7.66
CA THR A 195 3.83 -12.55 -6.46
C THR A 195 3.45 -13.78 -5.64
N GLU A 196 2.15 -14.11 -5.50
CA GLU A 196 1.70 -15.32 -4.82
C GLU A 196 2.16 -16.60 -5.54
N VAL A 197 2.00 -16.66 -6.86
CA VAL A 197 2.41 -17.84 -7.66
C VAL A 197 3.92 -18.08 -7.59
N LYS A 198 4.71 -17.01 -7.44
CA LYS A 198 6.18 -17.08 -7.46
C LYS A 198 6.80 -16.98 -6.07
N ARG A 199 6.00 -17.00 -5.01
CA ARG A 199 6.45 -16.80 -3.62
C ARG A 199 7.51 -17.82 -3.18
N SER A 200 7.50 -19.02 -3.74
CA SER A 200 8.46 -20.10 -3.46
C SER A 200 9.83 -19.95 -4.13
N GLN A 201 10.03 -18.93 -4.98
CA GLN A 201 11.33 -18.68 -5.61
C GLN A 201 12.37 -18.24 -4.58
N ILE A 202 13.61 -18.68 -4.76
CA ILE A 202 14.76 -18.29 -3.91
C ILE A 202 15.24 -16.89 -4.33
N VAL A 203 14.42 -15.88 -4.05
CA VAL A 203 14.68 -14.46 -4.31
C VAL A 203 14.18 -13.66 -3.11
N HIS A 204 14.82 -12.53 -2.81
CA HIS A 204 14.34 -11.66 -1.75
C HIS A 204 12.89 -11.20 -2.03
N PRO A 205 11.96 -11.22 -1.05
CA PRO A 205 10.55 -10.92 -1.30
C PRO A 205 10.30 -9.56 -1.95
N LEU A 206 10.95 -8.50 -1.48
CA LEU A 206 10.84 -7.16 -2.09
C LEU A 206 11.33 -7.14 -3.55
N GLU A 207 12.38 -7.91 -3.85
CA GLU A 207 12.93 -8.00 -5.20
C GLU A 207 11.98 -8.75 -6.13
N LEU A 208 11.30 -9.79 -5.63
CA LEU A 208 10.20 -10.43 -6.35
C LEU A 208 9.09 -9.42 -6.65
N VAL A 209 8.60 -8.66 -5.65
CA VAL A 209 7.54 -7.67 -5.86
C VAL A 209 7.97 -6.61 -6.88
N ALA A 210 9.19 -6.06 -6.77
CA ALA A 210 9.71 -5.09 -7.71
C ALA A 210 9.76 -5.65 -9.15
N ARG A 211 10.24 -6.89 -9.31
CA ARG A 211 10.30 -7.58 -10.62
C ARG A 211 8.93 -7.74 -11.26
N GLU A 212 7.95 -8.21 -10.49
CA GLU A 212 6.61 -8.40 -11.03
C GLU A 212 5.90 -7.06 -11.28
N ALA A 213 6.10 -6.06 -10.41
CA ALA A 213 5.58 -4.70 -10.61
C ALA A 213 6.15 -4.05 -11.88
N PHE A 214 7.44 -4.25 -12.17
CA PHE A 214 8.07 -3.78 -13.39
C PHE A 214 7.49 -4.48 -14.62
N ALA A 215 7.32 -5.82 -14.55
CA ALA A 215 6.79 -6.62 -15.64
C ALA A 215 5.37 -6.23 -16.08
N ILE A 216 4.57 -5.64 -15.18
CA ILE A 216 3.21 -5.17 -15.47
C ILE A 216 3.12 -3.65 -15.69
N GLY A 217 4.25 -2.94 -15.73
CA GLY A 217 4.29 -1.49 -15.97
C GLY A 217 3.83 -0.62 -14.80
N LEU A 218 3.76 -1.17 -13.58
CA LEU A 218 3.39 -0.44 -12.37
C LEU A 218 4.58 0.38 -11.81
N ILE A 219 5.81 -0.08 -12.06
CA ILE A 219 7.04 0.69 -11.82
C ILE A 219 7.88 0.76 -13.10
N ILE A 220 8.84 1.69 -13.12
CA ILE A 220 9.78 1.88 -14.23
C ILE A 220 11.23 1.64 -13.78
N GLN A 221 12.16 1.70 -14.73
CA GLN A 221 13.58 1.47 -14.49
C GLN A 221 14.24 2.56 -13.63
#